data_AF-A0A1F6BWE6-F1
#
_entry.id   AF-A0A1F6BWE6-F1
#
_cell.length_a   1.000
_cell.length_b   1.000
_cell.length_c   1.000
_cell.angle_alpha   90.00
_cell.angle_beta   90.00
_cell.angle_gamma   90.00
#
_symmetry.space_group_name_H-M   'P 1'
#
loop_
_entity.id
_entity.type
_entity.pdbx_description
1 polymer ?
#
loop_
_entity_poly.entity_id
_entity_poly.type
_entity_poly.pdbx_seq_one_letter_code
_entity_poly.pdbx_strand_id
1 'polypeptide(L)'
;MKRTLATVAVVILLLGIGVAIYFLFFAKPSVTTAPGTGLPIAGQGTPQPGETTGGPNTPNTPETISPRLVKISSGPVALGEVVVTKAGNASTSAETAVSYVERQSGNIFVYSSKTKTTTRTSNKTIPGIQSASWLPNASLAFVRYLSGSDFSTINTYALPASGSGGFFLSQNLSDIAVSSTSVLTLVSGVNGSIGSLVRTDGTHASQVFTTPLSAVRVSFAGKNQYLMYPKPASTLLGDIFLVDSAGTFSRVFGPQTGLSALASPSGKWVLVSYTSSNTLQMALVNTTTNEILSLPVASMTEKCVWTNDDSAIYCGIPVDPPSGTYPDDWYQGVIHFSDRIWKIQVSGRYAQLVLDFTKETETSLDAEALAIDPLNSMLVFVNKNDLSLWGYSL
;
A
#
# COMPACT_ATOMS: atom_id res chain seq x y z
N MET A 1 18.99 -0.66 -66.83
CA MET A 1 17.62 -0.92 -66.34
C MET A 1 17.49 -2.14 -65.42
N LYS A 2 17.98 -3.34 -65.78
CA LYS A 2 17.81 -4.53 -64.90
C LYS A 2 18.52 -4.42 -63.53
N ARG A 3 19.72 -3.82 -63.48
CA ARG A 3 20.48 -3.63 -62.22
C ARG A 3 19.85 -2.58 -61.29
N THR A 4 19.34 -1.49 -61.84
CA THR A 4 18.65 -0.44 -61.07
C THR A 4 17.33 -0.93 -60.48
N LEU A 5 16.60 -1.80 -61.20
CA LEU A 5 15.36 -2.39 -60.69
C LEU A 5 15.63 -3.34 -59.51
N ALA A 6 16.70 -4.14 -59.59
CA ALA A 6 17.10 -5.05 -58.51
C ALA A 6 17.52 -4.30 -57.24
N THR A 7 18.25 -3.19 -57.36
CA THR A 7 18.65 -2.37 -56.21
C THR A 7 17.45 -1.75 -55.51
N VAL A 8 16.47 -1.25 -56.26
CA VAL A 8 15.24 -0.67 -55.69
C VAL A 8 14.42 -1.74 -54.94
N ALA A 9 14.32 -2.96 -55.49
CA ALA A 9 13.61 -4.06 -54.82
C ALA A 9 14.24 -4.45 -53.48
N VAL A 10 15.58 -4.48 -53.40
CA VAL A 10 16.30 -4.80 -52.16
C VAL A 10 16.11 -3.72 -51.09
N VAL A 11 16.11 -2.43 -51.48
CA VAL A 11 15.90 -1.32 -50.53
C VAL A 11 14.48 -1.36 -49.94
N ILE A 12 13.47 -1.64 -50.76
CA ILE A 12 12.08 -1.78 -50.30
C ILE A 12 11.94 -2.95 -49.32
N LEU A 13 12.59 -4.08 -49.61
CA LEU A 13 12.59 -5.24 -48.72
C LEU A 13 13.21 -4.93 -47.35
N LEU A 14 14.36 -4.23 -47.34
CA LEU A 14 15.04 -3.85 -46.12
C LEU A 14 14.23 -2.84 -45.28
N LEU A 15 13.56 -1.89 -45.93
CA LEU A 15 12.64 -0.97 -45.27
C LEU A 15 11.43 -1.71 -44.67
N GLY A 16 10.85 -2.66 -45.41
CA GLY A 16 9.74 -3.48 -44.92
C GLY A 16 10.11 -4.32 -43.68
N ILE A 17 11.30 -4.94 -43.70
CA ILE A 17 11.83 -5.69 -42.56
C ILE A 17 12.09 -4.76 -41.36
N GLY A 18 12.66 -3.57 -41.60
CA GLY A 18 12.89 -2.57 -40.56
C GLY A 18 11.59 -2.11 -39.88
N VAL A 19 10.53 -1.88 -40.67
CA VAL A 19 9.19 -1.54 -40.15
C VAL A 19 8.61 -2.70 -39.36
N ALA A 20 8.72 -3.94 -39.85
CA ALA A 20 8.21 -5.11 -39.14
C ALA A 20 8.92 -5.35 -37.80
N ILE A 21 10.25 -5.21 -37.75
CA ILE A 21 11.04 -5.31 -36.52
C ILE A 21 10.66 -4.18 -35.55
N TYR A 22 10.48 -2.96 -36.05
CA TYR A 22 10.04 -1.83 -35.22
C TYR A 22 8.68 -2.10 -34.57
N PHE A 23 7.69 -2.60 -35.32
CA PHE A 23 6.37 -2.89 -34.76
C PHE A 23 6.33 -4.13 -33.87
N LEU A 24 7.18 -5.14 -34.10
CA LEU A 24 7.21 -6.34 -33.25
C LEU A 24 7.96 -6.13 -31.93
N PHE A 25 8.99 -5.28 -31.92
CA PHE A 25 9.87 -5.12 -30.75
C PHE A 25 9.78 -3.75 -30.05
N PHE A 26 9.34 -2.70 -30.75
CA PHE A 26 9.33 -1.33 -30.23
C PHE A 26 7.95 -0.66 -30.23
N ALA A 27 6.91 -1.28 -30.78
CA ALA A 27 5.54 -0.83 -30.58
C ALA A 27 5.18 -1.05 -29.11
N LYS A 28 5.17 0.05 -28.34
CA LYS A 28 4.71 0.04 -26.96
C LYS A 28 3.25 -0.43 -26.95
N PRO A 29 2.87 -1.40 -26.11
CA PRO A 29 1.46 -1.76 -25.95
C PRO A 29 0.70 -0.49 -25.56
N SER A 30 -0.22 -0.09 -26.43
CA SER A 30 -1.13 1.00 -26.13
C SER A 30 -2.19 0.44 -25.19
N VAL A 31 -2.14 0.83 -23.92
CA VAL A 31 -3.20 0.51 -22.97
C VAL A 31 -4.38 1.42 -23.32
N THR A 32 -5.34 0.88 -24.05
CA THR A 32 -6.62 1.57 -24.29
C THR A 32 -7.42 1.56 -23.00
N THR A 33 -7.60 2.73 -22.40
CA THR A 33 -8.60 2.92 -21.35
C THR A 33 -9.96 3.06 -22.01
N ALA A 34 -10.85 2.09 -21.80
CA ALA A 34 -12.27 2.32 -22.01
C ALA A 34 -12.78 3.17 -20.84
N PRO A 35 -13.30 4.39 -21.03
CA PRO A 35 -14.06 5.07 -20.00
C PRO A 35 -15.39 4.32 -19.83
N GLY A 36 -15.41 3.30 -18.97
CA GLY A 36 -16.64 2.69 -18.51
C GLY A 36 -17.39 3.67 -17.61
N THR A 37 -18.61 4.05 -18.01
CA THR A 37 -19.47 4.96 -17.24
C THR A 37 -20.20 4.26 -16.09
N GLY A 38 -19.97 2.97 -15.87
CA GLY A 38 -20.50 2.18 -14.76
C GLY A 38 -19.40 1.53 -13.93
N LEU A 39 -19.62 1.41 -12.62
CA LEU A 39 -18.77 0.58 -11.78
C LEU A 39 -18.99 -0.90 -12.15
N PRO A 40 -17.94 -1.73 -12.32
CA PRO A 40 -18.11 -3.16 -12.44
C PRO A 40 -18.76 -3.71 -11.18
N ILE A 41 -19.69 -4.64 -11.37
CA ILE A 41 -20.51 -5.21 -10.30
C ILE A 41 -19.61 -6.06 -9.39
N ALA A 42 -19.54 -5.70 -8.11
CA ALA A 42 -18.96 -6.52 -7.07
C ALA A 42 -19.96 -7.61 -6.66
N GLY A 43 -19.96 -8.75 -7.36
CA GLY A 43 -20.70 -9.97 -7.01
C GLY A 43 -22.24 -9.90 -7.10
N GLN A 44 -22.84 -10.95 -7.67
CA GLN A 44 -24.25 -11.31 -7.46
C GLN A 44 -24.28 -12.51 -6.51
N GLY A 45 -24.57 -12.27 -5.24
CA GLY A 45 -25.17 -13.29 -4.37
C GLY A 45 -26.68 -13.09 -4.41
N THR A 46 -27.42 -14.10 -4.84
CA THR A 46 -28.90 -14.10 -4.73
C THR A 46 -29.30 -13.95 -3.26
N PRO A 47 -30.21 -13.04 -2.90
CA PRO A 47 -30.75 -12.99 -1.54
C PRO A 47 -31.64 -14.22 -1.33
N GLN A 48 -31.25 -15.13 -0.44
CA GLN A 48 -32.13 -16.17 0.07
C GLN A 48 -33.00 -15.55 1.19
N PRO A 49 -34.34 -15.59 1.11
CA PRO A 49 -35.19 -15.06 2.17
C PRO A 49 -35.19 -16.03 3.36
N GLY A 50 -34.71 -15.57 4.51
CA GLY A 50 -34.79 -16.25 5.80
C GLY A 50 -34.76 -15.21 6.93
N GLU A 51 -35.75 -15.26 7.80
CA GLU A 51 -36.21 -14.20 8.71
C GLU A 51 -35.29 -13.81 9.88
N THR A 52 -35.26 -12.48 10.14
CA THR A 52 -35.26 -11.75 11.44
C THR A 52 -34.13 -12.02 12.46
N THR A 53 -33.46 -11.07 13.09
CA THR A 53 -33.67 -9.64 13.38
C THR A 53 -32.29 -9.02 13.67
N GLY A 54 -32.01 -7.85 13.10
CA GLY A 54 -30.82 -7.05 13.41
C GLY A 54 -30.77 -5.85 12.49
N GLY A 55 -31.37 -4.73 12.89
CA GLY A 55 -31.41 -3.52 12.07
C GLY A 55 -29.99 -3.01 11.77
N PRO A 56 -29.68 -2.56 10.54
CA PRO A 56 -28.38 -1.98 10.28
C PRO A 56 -28.47 -0.45 10.28
N ASN A 57 -27.68 0.18 11.17
CA ASN A 57 -27.03 1.50 11.06
C ASN A 57 -26.97 2.19 12.44
N THR A 58 -26.34 1.56 13.43
CA THR A 58 -25.65 2.35 14.45
C THR A 58 -24.41 2.96 13.80
N PRO A 59 -24.22 4.29 13.83
CA PRO A 59 -23.00 4.92 13.33
C PRO A 59 -21.79 4.31 14.03
N ASN A 60 -20.71 4.04 13.30
CA ASN A 60 -19.37 3.78 13.86
C ASN A 60 -18.99 4.97 14.76
N THR A 61 -19.42 4.92 16.02
CA THR A 61 -19.21 5.98 17.00
C THR A 61 -17.86 5.70 17.62
N PRO A 62 -16.90 6.63 17.54
CA PRO A 62 -15.60 6.43 18.15
C PRO A 62 -15.74 6.13 19.64
N GLU A 63 -15.04 5.09 20.10
CA GLU A 63 -15.03 4.68 21.50
C GLU A 63 -13.68 5.06 22.11
N THR A 64 -13.71 5.93 23.12
CA THR A 64 -12.48 6.29 23.86
C THR A 64 -12.17 5.19 24.86
N ILE A 65 -11.08 4.48 24.64
CA ILE A 65 -10.61 3.38 25.51
C ILE A 65 -9.78 3.94 26.67
N SER A 66 -8.91 4.89 26.36
CA SER A 66 -8.10 5.61 27.35
C SER A 66 -7.83 7.04 26.88
N PRO A 67 -7.18 7.91 27.70
CA PRO A 67 -6.91 9.28 27.30
C PRO A 67 -6.18 9.43 25.96
N ARG A 68 -5.35 8.45 25.60
CA ARG A 68 -4.53 8.46 24.39
C ARG A 68 -4.98 7.45 23.33
N LEU A 69 -5.75 6.42 23.70
CA LEU A 69 -6.19 5.36 22.78
C LEU A 69 -7.69 5.46 22.48
N VAL A 70 -8.04 5.46 21.19
CA VAL A 70 -9.42 5.50 20.70
C VAL A 70 -9.64 4.42 19.64
N LYS A 71 -10.75 3.70 19.74
CA LYS A 71 -11.27 2.86 18.66
C LYS A 71 -12.11 3.76 17.74
N ILE A 72 -11.53 4.15 16.60
CA ILE A 72 -12.14 5.11 15.66
C ILE A 72 -13.33 4.48 14.93
N SER A 73 -13.20 3.22 14.54
CA SER A 73 -14.26 2.44 13.87
C SER A 73 -14.30 1.03 14.43
N SER A 74 -15.47 0.58 14.86
CA SER A 74 -15.71 -0.81 15.24
C SER A 74 -15.87 -1.73 14.02
N GLY A 75 -16.38 -1.19 12.90
CA GLY A 75 -16.55 -1.93 11.67
C GLY A 75 -15.26 -2.03 10.83
N PRO A 76 -15.21 -3.00 9.91
CA PRO A 76 -14.02 -3.28 9.11
C PRO A 76 -13.71 -2.12 8.15
N VAL A 77 -12.46 -1.64 8.18
CA VAL A 77 -11.94 -0.64 7.24
C VAL A 77 -11.06 -1.28 6.18
N ALA A 78 -10.94 -0.64 5.03
CA ALA A 78 -9.95 -1.03 4.02
C ALA A 78 -8.55 -0.66 4.51
N LEU A 79 -7.56 -1.51 4.24
CA LEU A 79 -6.17 -1.23 4.61
C LEU A 79 -5.63 -0.03 3.85
N GLY A 80 -5.03 0.93 4.55
CA GLY A 80 -4.43 2.14 3.96
C GLY A 80 -5.24 3.39 4.22
N GLU A 81 -5.44 3.72 5.49
CA GLU A 81 -5.88 5.02 5.97
C GLU A 81 -4.84 6.13 5.70
N VAL A 82 -5.27 7.39 5.82
CA VAL A 82 -4.38 8.54 5.77
C VAL A 82 -4.65 9.48 6.94
N VAL A 83 -3.57 9.94 7.58
CA VAL A 83 -3.62 10.91 8.67
C VAL A 83 -3.10 12.24 8.17
N VAL A 84 -3.92 13.27 8.27
CA VAL A 84 -3.59 14.62 7.82
C VAL A 84 -3.65 15.60 8.97
N THR A 85 -2.68 16.50 9.04
CA THR A 85 -2.76 17.65 9.94
C THR A 85 -3.22 18.86 9.15
N LYS A 86 -4.43 19.34 9.45
CA LYS A 86 -4.94 20.60 8.92
C LYS A 86 -4.36 21.74 9.72
N ALA A 87 -3.62 22.62 9.05
CA ALA A 87 -3.11 23.83 9.68
C ALA A 87 -4.27 24.67 10.21
N GLY A 88 -4.14 25.10 11.47
CA GLY A 88 -5.05 26.06 12.05
C GLY A 88 -4.87 27.44 11.41
N ASN A 89 -5.92 28.24 11.38
CA ASN A 89 -5.80 29.68 11.09
C ASN A 89 -5.58 30.47 12.39
N ALA A 90 -5.46 31.80 12.31
CA ALA A 90 -5.18 32.66 13.47
C ALA A 90 -6.17 32.49 14.66
N SER A 91 -7.33 31.89 14.42
CA SER A 91 -8.39 31.63 15.41
C SER A 91 -8.60 30.16 15.78
N THR A 92 -7.93 29.20 15.13
CA THR A 92 -8.12 27.77 15.39
C THR A 92 -6.79 27.06 15.55
N SER A 93 -6.67 26.17 16.53
CA SER A 93 -5.55 25.23 16.61
C SER A 93 -5.49 24.33 15.37
N ALA A 94 -4.30 23.82 15.04
CA ALA A 94 -4.17 22.72 14.10
C ALA A 94 -5.04 21.52 14.53
N GLU A 95 -5.53 20.77 13.56
CA GLU A 95 -6.42 19.62 13.76
C GLU A 95 -5.85 18.41 13.02
N THR A 96 -5.74 17.28 13.72
CA THR A 96 -5.39 16.00 13.10
C THR A 96 -6.67 15.27 12.72
N ALA A 97 -6.75 14.84 11.46
CA ALA A 97 -7.89 14.12 10.92
C ALA A 97 -7.44 12.80 10.29
N VAL A 98 -8.24 11.76 10.48
CA VAL A 98 -8.00 10.42 9.92
C VAL A 98 -9.05 10.16 8.87
N SER A 99 -8.64 10.00 7.61
CA SER A 99 -9.52 9.63 6.51
C SER A 99 -9.38 8.15 6.20
N TYR A 100 -10.49 7.44 6.12
CA TYR A 100 -10.50 6.00 5.90
C TYR A 100 -11.70 5.57 5.05
N VAL A 101 -11.61 4.40 4.44
CA VAL A 101 -12.69 3.79 3.64
C VAL A 101 -13.28 2.63 4.42
N GLU A 102 -14.59 2.64 4.65
CA GLU A 102 -15.28 1.48 5.22
C GLU A 102 -15.33 0.36 4.19
N ARG A 103 -14.86 -0.84 4.57
CA ARG A 103 -14.69 -1.98 3.65
C ARG A 103 -16.01 -2.46 3.05
N GLN A 104 -17.07 -2.48 3.85
CA GLN A 104 -18.37 -3.00 3.45
C GLN A 104 -19.07 -2.11 2.42
N SER A 105 -19.10 -0.80 2.65
CA SER A 105 -19.85 0.14 1.82
C SER A 105 -18.99 0.89 0.80
N GLY A 106 -17.68 0.95 0.99
CA GLY A 106 -16.79 1.83 0.24
C GLY A 106 -16.97 3.30 0.55
N ASN A 107 -17.76 3.65 1.58
CA ASN A 107 -17.93 5.03 1.99
C ASN A 107 -16.67 5.56 2.67
N ILE A 108 -16.37 6.83 2.44
CA ILE A 108 -15.27 7.55 3.07
C ILE A 108 -15.78 8.22 4.33
N PHE A 109 -15.02 8.04 5.41
CA PHE A 109 -15.23 8.67 6.69
C PHE A 109 -13.99 9.46 7.10
N VAL A 110 -14.23 10.54 7.84
CA VAL A 110 -13.20 11.40 8.42
C VAL A 110 -13.45 11.51 9.92
N TYR A 111 -12.50 11.04 10.72
CA TYR A 111 -12.46 11.22 12.16
C TYR A 111 -11.63 12.46 12.52
N SER A 112 -12.15 13.30 13.42
CA SER A 112 -11.43 14.44 14.00
C SER A 112 -10.89 14.09 15.38
N SER A 113 -9.58 14.26 15.60
CA SER A 113 -8.99 14.09 16.93
C SER A 113 -9.43 15.16 17.93
N LYS A 114 -9.86 16.33 17.45
CA LYS A 114 -10.27 17.47 18.28
C LYS A 114 -11.70 17.32 18.79
N THR A 115 -12.64 17.00 17.91
CA THR A 115 -14.05 16.82 18.31
C THR A 115 -14.36 15.40 18.75
N LYS A 116 -13.45 14.45 18.47
CA LYS A 116 -13.63 13.00 18.68
C LYS A 116 -14.86 12.44 17.97
N THR A 117 -15.20 13.01 16.82
CA THR A 117 -16.36 12.61 16.01
C THR A 117 -15.94 12.13 14.64
N THR A 118 -16.67 11.14 14.12
CA THR A 118 -16.55 10.66 12.75
C THR A 118 -17.65 11.25 11.88
N THR A 119 -17.30 11.69 10.67
CA THR A 119 -18.24 12.20 9.67
C THR A 119 -18.06 11.46 8.36
N ARG A 120 -19.16 11.13 7.68
CA ARG A 120 -19.12 10.57 6.32
C ARG A 120 -18.95 11.70 5.31
N THR A 121 -18.00 11.58 4.39
CA THR A 121 -17.75 12.61 3.36
C THR A 121 -18.10 12.15 1.94
N SER A 122 -18.16 10.84 1.67
CA SER A 122 -18.56 10.35 0.35
C SER A 122 -20.05 10.05 0.24
N ASN A 123 -20.61 10.30 -0.94
CA ASN A 123 -21.98 9.91 -1.32
C ASN A 123 -22.01 8.67 -2.23
N LYS A 124 -20.86 8.05 -2.51
CA LYS A 124 -20.72 6.92 -3.44
C LYS A 124 -20.42 5.62 -2.70
N THR A 125 -21.19 4.59 -3.02
CA THR A 125 -21.08 3.24 -2.45
C THR A 125 -20.36 2.33 -3.43
N ILE A 126 -19.26 1.73 -2.98
CA ILE A 126 -18.43 0.78 -3.73
C ILE A 126 -18.10 -0.39 -2.78
N PRO A 127 -18.96 -1.42 -2.70
CA PRO A 127 -18.78 -2.47 -1.72
C PRO A 127 -17.49 -3.28 -1.92
N GLY A 128 -16.97 -3.84 -0.82
CA GLY A 128 -15.89 -4.83 -0.87
C GLY A 128 -14.49 -4.27 -1.16
N ILE A 129 -14.24 -3.01 -0.77
CA ILE A 129 -12.90 -2.41 -0.89
C ILE A 129 -11.90 -3.20 -0.06
N GLN A 130 -10.82 -3.67 -0.69
CA GLN A 130 -9.77 -4.45 -0.04
C GLN A 130 -8.68 -3.56 0.53
N SER A 131 -8.28 -2.53 -0.23
CA SER A 131 -7.28 -1.56 0.18
C SER A 131 -7.51 -0.19 -0.44
N ALA A 132 -6.90 0.82 0.16
CA ALA A 132 -6.87 2.19 -0.31
C ALA A 132 -5.44 2.73 -0.29
N SER A 133 -5.11 3.58 -1.25
CA SER A 133 -3.85 4.34 -1.25
C SER A 133 -4.17 5.80 -1.53
N TRP A 134 -3.87 6.67 -0.58
CA TRP A 134 -4.31 8.06 -0.62
C TRP A 134 -3.25 8.99 -1.17
N LEU A 135 -3.70 10.10 -1.76
CA LEU A 135 -2.86 11.29 -1.84
C LEU A 135 -2.54 11.79 -0.42
N PRO A 136 -1.34 12.33 -0.16
CA PRO A 136 -0.96 12.80 1.18
C PRO A 136 -1.87 13.90 1.76
N ASN A 137 -2.65 14.58 0.92
CA ASN A 137 -3.62 15.60 1.34
C ASN A 137 -5.04 15.05 1.57
N ALA A 138 -5.23 13.73 1.52
CA ALA A 138 -6.50 13.02 1.66
C ALA A 138 -7.60 13.40 0.64
N SER A 139 -7.27 14.08 -0.47
CA SER A 139 -8.27 14.54 -1.44
C SER A 139 -8.80 13.44 -2.38
N LEU A 140 -8.00 12.40 -2.61
CA LEU A 140 -8.28 11.30 -3.54
C LEU A 140 -7.71 9.99 -2.99
N ALA A 141 -8.51 8.94 -3.00
CA ALA A 141 -8.10 7.58 -2.67
C ALA A 141 -8.10 6.70 -3.92
N PHE A 142 -7.03 5.95 -4.16
CA PHE A 142 -7.03 4.86 -5.13
C PHE A 142 -7.46 3.58 -4.42
N VAL A 143 -8.74 3.25 -4.53
CA VAL A 143 -9.34 2.09 -3.87
C VAL A 143 -9.28 0.87 -4.78
N ARG A 144 -8.98 -0.29 -4.19
CA ARG A 144 -8.88 -1.57 -4.91
C ARG A 144 -9.93 -2.55 -4.43
N TYR A 145 -10.60 -3.21 -5.36
CA TYR A 145 -11.63 -4.22 -5.08
C TYR A 145 -11.70 -5.26 -6.18
N LEU A 146 -12.27 -6.41 -5.86
CA LEU A 146 -12.44 -7.51 -6.79
C LEU A 146 -13.83 -7.47 -7.43
N SER A 147 -13.92 -7.82 -8.71
CA SER A 147 -15.18 -7.98 -9.44
C SER A 147 -15.17 -9.23 -10.31
N GLY A 148 -16.32 -9.53 -10.91
CA GLY A 148 -16.53 -10.77 -11.67
C GLY A 148 -17.16 -11.85 -10.78
N SER A 149 -17.69 -12.89 -11.41
CA SER A 149 -18.36 -14.00 -10.70
C SER A 149 -17.42 -14.80 -9.81
N ASP A 150 -16.13 -14.80 -10.14
CA ASP A 150 -15.05 -15.53 -9.46
C ASP A 150 -14.09 -14.60 -8.71
N PHE A 151 -14.40 -13.30 -8.63
CA PHE A 151 -13.51 -12.28 -8.04
C PHE A 151 -12.10 -12.23 -8.67
N SER A 152 -11.97 -12.63 -9.94
CA SER A 152 -10.66 -12.67 -10.63
C SER A 152 -10.17 -11.32 -11.11
N THR A 153 -11.06 -10.32 -11.26
CA THR A 153 -10.69 -9.01 -11.80
C THR A 153 -10.37 -8.03 -10.69
N ILE A 154 -9.15 -7.50 -10.69
CA ILE A 154 -8.75 -6.43 -9.77
C ILE A 154 -9.08 -5.09 -10.42
N ASN A 155 -9.95 -4.30 -9.78
CA ASN A 155 -10.23 -2.93 -10.19
C ASN A 155 -9.48 -1.97 -9.29
N THR A 156 -8.98 -0.88 -9.89
CA THR A 156 -8.42 0.26 -9.17
C THR A 156 -9.21 1.51 -9.56
N TYR A 157 -9.89 2.10 -8.59
CA TYR A 157 -10.75 3.26 -8.80
C TYR A 157 -10.23 4.47 -8.02
N ALA A 158 -10.04 5.59 -8.70
CA ALA A 158 -9.72 6.86 -8.08
C ALA A 158 -11.02 7.47 -7.52
N LEU A 159 -11.23 7.33 -6.21
CA LEU A 159 -12.38 7.78 -5.44
C LEU A 159 -12.08 9.13 -4.75
N PRO A 160 -12.67 10.25 -5.20
CA PRO A 160 -12.51 11.54 -4.54
C PRO A 160 -13.10 11.51 -3.13
N ALA A 161 -12.55 12.30 -2.20
CA ALA A 161 -12.99 12.33 -0.80
C ALA A 161 -14.47 12.70 -0.62
N SER A 162 -15.04 13.46 -1.57
CA SER A 162 -16.46 13.83 -1.63
C SER A 162 -17.38 12.72 -2.17
N GLY A 163 -16.81 11.64 -2.72
CA GLY A 163 -17.52 10.60 -3.46
C GLY A 163 -18.01 11.00 -4.86
N SER A 164 -17.87 12.27 -5.23
CA SER A 164 -18.39 12.79 -6.50
C SER A 164 -17.33 12.76 -7.61
N GLY A 165 -17.66 12.16 -8.75
CA GLY A 165 -16.72 11.96 -9.86
C GLY A 165 -15.91 10.68 -9.70
N GLY A 166 -14.62 10.73 -10.08
CA GLY A 166 -13.67 9.62 -10.04
C GLY A 166 -13.52 8.89 -11.38
N PHE A 167 -12.48 8.06 -11.49
CA PHE A 167 -12.13 7.36 -12.73
C PHE A 167 -11.44 6.02 -12.45
N PHE A 168 -11.43 5.14 -13.44
CA PHE A 168 -10.72 3.86 -13.36
C PHE A 168 -9.29 3.99 -13.89
N LEU A 169 -8.36 3.35 -13.19
CA LEU A 169 -7.10 2.94 -13.80
C LEU A 169 -7.30 1.62 -14.55
N SER A 170 -6.28 1.18 -15.28
CA SER A 170 -6.26 -0.13 -15.94
C SER A 170 -6.66 -1.25 -14.98
N GLN A 171 -7.40 -2.23 -15.48
CA GLN A 171 -7.73 -3.41 -14.70
C GLN A 171 -6.52 -4.31 -14.49
N ASN A 172 -6.58 -5.16 -13.48
CA ASN A 172 -5.58 -6.19 -13.18
C ASN A 172 -4.18 -5.64 -12.86
N LEU A 173 -4.12 -4.44 -12.28
CA LEU A 173 -2.90 -3.96 -11.62
C LEU A 173 -2.60 -4.88 -10.42
N SER A 174 -1.45 -5.56 -10.48
CA SER A 174 -1.00 -6.48 -9.44
C SER A 174 -0.59 -5.72 -8.18
N ASP A 175 -0.10 -4.49 -8.33
CA ASP A 175 0.23 -3.59 -7.23
C ASP A 175 0.16 -2.12 -7.64
N ILE A 176 0.00 -1.23 -6.65
CA ILE A 176 0.09 0.23 -6.84
C ILE A 176 0.79 0.88 -5.65
N ALA A 177 1.42 2.03 -5.89
CA ALA A 177 1.85 2.97 -4.86
C ALA A 177 1.52 4.39 -5.28
N VAL A 178 1.23 5.26 -4.32
CA VAL A 178 0.75 6.63 -4.58
C VAL A 178 1.70 7.65 -3.95
N SER A 179 2.06 8.67 -4.72
CA SER A 179 2.73 9.88 -4.25
C SER A 179 1.84 11.10 -4.44
N SER A 180 2.33 12.30 -4.09
CA SER A 180 1.56 13.53 -4.28
C SER A 180 1.30 13.88 -5.75
N THR A 181 2.10 13.38 -6.68
CA THR A 181 2.02 13.75 -8.11
C THR A 181 1.77 12.58 -9.04
N SER A 182 2.06 11.35 -8.61
CA SER A 182 2.05 10.18 -9.48
C SER A 182 1.57 8.91 -8.76
N VAL A 183 1.05 7.98 -9.53
CA VAL A 183 0.76 6.60 -9.14
C VAL A 183 1.75 5.70 -9.85
N LEU A 184 2.53 4.94 -9.09
CA LEU A 184 3.30 3.83 -9.61
C LEU A 184 2.36 2.63 -9.72
N THR A 185 2.22 2.10 -10.93
CA THR A 185 1.36 0.97 -11.26
C THR A 185 2.21 -0.22 -11.67
N LEU A 186 1.79 -1.41 -11.27
CA LEU A 186 2.45 -2.65 -11.63
C LEU A 186 1.47 -3.55 -12.37
N VAL A 187 1.87 -4.01 -13.55
CA VAL A 187 1.22 -5.11 -14.27
C VAL A 187 2.15 -6.30 -14.21
N SER A 188 1.62 -7.46 -13.83
CA SER A 188 2.38 -8.70 -13.74
C SER A 188 1.74 -9.80 -14.57
N GLY A 189 2.56 -10.66 -15.16
CA GLY A 189 2.12 -11.82 -15.93
C GLY A 189 3.19 -12.90 -16.00
N VAL A 190 2.94 -13.92 -16.81
CA VAL A 190 3.83 -15.10 -16.94
C VAL A 190 5.25 -14.75 -17.45
N ASN A 191 5.39 -13.64 -18.16
CA ASN A 191 6.67 -13.19 -18.73
C ASN A 191 7.37 -12.12 -17.87
N GLY A 192 6.91 -11.90 -16.64
CA GLY A 192 7.46 -10.91 -15.72
C GLY A 192 6.50 -9.75 -15.41
N SER A 193 7.05 -8.62 -14.98
CA SER A 193 6.29 -7.45 -14.58
C SER A 193 6.78 -6.16 -15.22
N ILE A 194 5.86 -5.21 -15.39
CA ILE A 194 6.10 -3.88 -15.95
C ILE A 194 5.64 -2.85 -14.93
N GLY A 195 6.57 -1.99 -14.50
CA GLY A 195 6.28 -0.83 -13.66
C GLY A 195 6.09 0.42 -14.51
N SER A 196 4.99 1.15 -14.30
CA SER A 196 4.68 2.38 -15.02
C SER A 196 4.22 3.49 -14.08
N LEU A 197 4.65 4.72 -14.32
CA LEU A 197 4.11 5.90 -13.66
C LEU A 197 2.92 6.44 -14.43
N VAL A 198 1.89 6.83 -13.69
CA VAL A 198 0.69 7.52 -14.20
C VAL A 198 0.51 8.78 -13.34
N ARG A 199 -0.01 9.87 -13.90
CA ARG A 199 -0.39 11.03 -13.08
C ARG A 199 -1.59 10.69 -12.19
N THR A 200 -1.77 11.48 -11.14
CA THR A 200 -2.90 11.30 -10.19
C THR A 200 -4.28 11.55 -10.80
N ASP A 201 -4.34 12.10 -12.01
CA ASP A 201 -5.55 12.25 -12.84
C ASP A 201 -5.78 11.07 -13.81
N GLY A 202 -4.92 10.05 -13.77
CA GLY A 202 -5.00 8.86 -14.64
C GLY A 202 -4.37 9.03 -16.02
N THR A 203 -3.78 10.19 -16.32
CA THR A 203 -3.19 10.49 -17.63
C THR A 203 -1.67 10.30 -17.66
N HIS A 204 -1.07 10.46 -18.84
CA HIS A 204 0.39 10.44 -19.04
C HIS A 204 1.10 9.21 -18.48
N ALA A 205 0.60 8.01 -18.80
CA ALA A 205 1.25 6.77 -18.43
C ALA A 205 2.63 6.63 -19.13
N SER A 206 3.68 6.35 -18.37
CA SER A 206 5.02 6.06 -18.87
C SER A 206 5.63 4.86 -18.16
N GLN A 207 6.15 3.91 -18.94
CA GLN A 207 6.90 2.78 -18.40
C GLN A 207 8.20 3.27 -17.77
N VAL A 208 8.50 2.78 -16.57
CA VAL A 208 9.74 3.04 -15.84
C VAL A 208 10.69 1.86 -15.92
N PHE A 209 10.18 0.64 -15.75
CA PHE A 209 11.02 -0.55 -15.73
C PHE A 209 10.28 -1.81 -16.16
N THR A 210 11.05 -2.84 -16.49
CA THR A 210 10.58 -4.21 -16.73
C THR A 210 11.47 -5.18 -15.95
N THR A 211 10.89 -6.26 -15.46
CA THR A 211 11.59 -7.32 -14.73
C THR A 211 11.06 -8.69 -15.14
N PRO A 212 11.90 -9.75 -15.19
CA PRO A 212 11.41 -11.10 -15.44
C PRO A 212 10.59 -11.68 -14.26
N LEU A 213 10.59 -11.02 -13.10
CA LEU A 213 9.84 -11.49 -11.93
C LEU A 213 8.34 -11.21 -12.09
N SER A 214 7.52 -12.25 -11.90
CA SER A 214 6.06 -12.22 -12.12
C SER A 214 5.24 -11.92 -10.86
N ALA A 215 5.86 -11.89 -9.69
CA ALA A 215 5.19 -11.62 -8.42
C ALA A 215 6.06 -10.67 -7.60
N VAL A 216 5.89 -9.37 -7.82
CA VAL A 216 6.65 -8.33 -7.13
C VAL A 216 5.74 -7.30 -6.47
N ARG A 217 6.32 -6.58 -5.50
CA ARG A 217 5.77 -5.40 -4.84
C ARG A 217 6.53 -4.17 -5.29
N VAL A 218 5.84 -3.03 -5.27
CA VAL A 218 6.46 -1.74 -5.59
C VAL A 218 6.05 -0.65 -4.61
N SER A 219 6.96 0.27 -4.32
CA SER A 219 6.67 1.50 -3.61
C SER A 219 7.62 2.62 -4.02
N PHE A 220 7.34 3.85 -3.59
CA PHE A 220 8.28 4.96 -3.76
C PHE A 220 9.38 4.89 -2.70
N ALA A 221 10.61 5.22 -3.10
CA ALA A 221 11.76 5.41 -2.23
C ALA A 221 12.30 6.83 -2.46
N GLY A 222 11.70 7.84 -1.82
CA GLY A 222 11.96 9.23 -2.17
C GLY A 222 11.29 9.66 -3.49
N LYS A 223 11.84 10.69 -4.12
CA LYS A 223 11.18 11.38 -5.25
C LYS A 223 11.34 10.66 -6.59
N ASN A 224 12.52 10.08 -6.85
CA ASN A 224 12.93 9.59 -8.17
C ASN A 224 13.45 8.14 -8.14
N GLN A 225 13.19 7.41 -7.05
CA GLN A 225 13.53 5.99 -6.96
C GLN A 225 12.30 5.20 -6.52
N TYR A 226 12.29 3.93 -6.92
CA TYR A 226 11.22 3.01 -6.65
C TYR A 226 11.80 1.79 -5.98
N LEU A 227 11.23 1.39 -4.85
CA LEU A 227 11.54 0.14 -4.20
C LEU A 227 10.80 -0.98 -4.92
N MET A 228 11.49 -2.08 -5.21
CA MET A 228 10.91 -3.26 -5.81
C MET A 228 11.49 -4.52 -5.16
N TYR A 229 10.62 -5.48 -4.86
CA TYR A 229 11.02 -6.78 -4.32
C TYR A 229 9.99 -7.87 -4.66
N PRO A 230 10.39 -9.15 -4.72
CA PRO A 230 9.45 -10.26 -4.87
C PRO A 230 8.41 -10.27 -3.75
N LYS A 231 7.19 -10.77 -4.01
CA LYS A 231 6.23 -11.01 -2.93
C LYS A 231 6.86 -11.96 -1.90
N PRO A 232 6.88 -11.60 -0.61
CA PRO A 232 7.57 -12.41 0.39
C PRO A 232 6.93 -13.79 0.53
N ALA A 233 7.77 -14.83 0.64
CA ALA A 233 7.34 -16.17 1.00
C ALA A 233 8.41 -16.86 1.86
N SER A 234 7.98 -17.70 2.81
CA SER A 234 8.87 -18.38 3.75
C SER A 234 9.93 -19.29 3.10
N THR A 235 9.62 -19.82 1.92
CA THR A 235 10.45 -20.79 1.19
C THR A 235 11.19 -20.20 0.01
N LEU A 236 10.96 -18.94 -0.33
CA LEU A 236 11.56 -18.29 -1.49
C LEU A 236 12.57 -17.24 -1.05
N LEU A 237 13.77 -17.32 -1.63
CA LEU A 237 14.78 -16.27 -1.50
C LEU A 237 14.35 -15.06 -2.32
N GLY A 238 14.31 -13.89 -1.69
CA GLY A 238 14.08 -12.61 -2.33
C GLY A 238 15.29 -11.69 -2.23
N ASP A 239 15.37 -10.73 -3.16
CA ASP A 239 16.29 -9.60 -3.13
C ASP A 239 15.48 -8.30 -3.19
N ILE A 240 15.97 -7.26 -2.51
CA ILE A 240 15.43 -5.90 -2.56
C ILE A 240 16.21 -5.08 -3.58
N PHE A 241 15.48 -4.38 -4.45
CA PHE A 241 16.04 -3.50 -5.47
C PHE A 241 15.51 -2.08 -5.31
N LEU A 242 16.39 -1.10 -5.59
CA LEU A 242 16.00 0.24 -5.98
C LEU A 242 16.07 0.34 -7.49
N VAL A 243 15.06 0.98 -8.07
CA VAL A 243 14.99 1.30 -9.49
C VAL A 243 15.02 2.82 -9.62
N ASP A 244 15.96 3.36 -10.39
CA ASP A 244 16.01 4.79 -10.65
C ASP A 244 14.99 5.23 -11.73
N SER A 245 14.91 6.54 -11.98
CA SER A 245 14.05 7.08 -13.04
C SER A 245 14.44 6.69 -14.47
N ALA A 246 15.66 6.17 -14.67
CA ALA A 246 16.12 5.64 -15.95
C ALA A 246 15.81 4.14 -16.11
N GLY A 247 15.25 3.49 -15.09
CA GLY A 247 14.94 2.06 -15.07
C GLY A 247 16.11 1.18 -14.67
N THR A 248 17.18 1.75 -14.12
CA THR A 248 18.37 1.00 -13.67
C THR A 248 18.11 0.37 -12.31
N PHE A 249 18.34 -0.94 -12.21
CA PHE A 249 18.22 -1.68 -10.96
C PHE A 249 19.52 -1.65 -10.16
N SER A 250 19.41 -1.33 -8.88
CA SER A 250 20.48 -1.43 -7.88
C SER A 250 20.00 -2.33 -6.74
N ARG A 251 20.70 -3.43 -6.50
CA ARG A 251 20.38 -4.34 -5.40
C ARG A 251 20.80 -3.72 -4.06
N VAL A 252 19.89 -3.72 -3.09
CA VAL A 252 20.09 -3.11 -1.76
C VAL A 252 20.31 -4.16 -0.68
N PHE A 253 19.56 -5.27 -0.70
CA PHE A 253 19.63 -6.28 0.36
C PHE A 253 19.16 -7.66 -0.14
N GLY A 254 19.68 -8.73 0.45
CA GLY A 254 19.33 -10.12 0.14
C GLY A 254 20.56 -11.02 -0.10
N PRO A 255 20.37 -12.26 -0.58
CA PRO A 255 19.08 -12.92 -0.67
C PRO A 255 18.64 -13.38 0.73
N GLN A 256 17.35 -13.27 1.06
CA GLN A 256 16.78 -13.77 2.32
C GLN A 256 15.38 -14.37 2.08
N THR A 257 14.99 -15.34 2.91
CA THR A 257 13.62 -15.87 2.87
C THR A 257 12.63 -14.94 3.60
N GLY A 258 11.38 -14.93 3.15
CA GLY A 258 10.35 -14.09 3.75
C GLY A 258 10.62 -12.59 3.65
N LEU A 259 11.47 -12.17 2.71
CA LEU A 259 12.01 -10.82 2.65
C LEU A 259 10.97 -9.78 2.20
N SER A 260 10.64 -8.84 3.07
CA SER A 260 9.83 -7.65 2.79
C SER A 260 10.59 -6.36 3.12
N ALA A 261 10.16 -5.24 2.54
CA ALA A 261 10.86 -3.96 2.67
C ALA A 261 9.93 -2.74 2.66
N LEU A 262 10.33 -1.72 3.42
CA LEU A 262 9.67 -0.42 3.53
C LEU A 262 10.71 0.70 3.47
N ALA A 263 10.72 1.45 2.36
CA ALA A 263 11.61 2.59 2.19
C ALA A 263 11.17 3.78 3.05
N SER A 264 12.14 4.54 3.56
CA SER A 264 11.89 5.81 4.22
C SER A 264 11.36 6.85 3.24
N PRO A 265 10.62 7.88 3.72
CA PRO A 265 10.09 8.96 2.87
C PRO A 265 11.15 9.61 1.97
N SER A 266 12.39 9.77 2.45
CA SER A 266 13.47 10.31 1.61
C SER A 266 14.18 9.27 0.72
N GLY A 267 13.99 7.98 0.96
CA GLY A 267 14.66 6.87 0.27
C GLY A 267 16.08 6.59 0.76
N LYS A 268 16.55 7.27 1.81
CA LYS A 268 17.90 7.08 2.39
C LYS A 268 18.05 5.78 3.17
N TRP A 269 16.94 5.28 3.69
CA TRP A 269 16.89 4.06 4.48
C TRP A 269 15.83 3.12 3.94
N VAL A 270 16.09 1.82 4.06
CA VAL A 270 15.10 0.78 3.84
C VAL A 270 15.03 -0.07 5.09
N LEU A 271 13.85 -0.13 5.71
CA LEU A 271 13.55 -1.15 6.72
C LEU A 271 13.31 -2.46 5.99
N VAL A 272 13.99 -3.52 6.40
CA VAL A 272 13.78 -4.87 5.88
C VAL A 272 13.32 -5.80 7.00
N SER A 273 12.41 -6.71 6.67
CA SER A 273 12.01 -7.84 7.51
C SER A 273 12.30 -9.12 6.74
N TYR A 274 12.84 -10.13 7.41
CA TYR A 274 13.13 -11.43 6.80
C TYR A 274 13.14 -12.51 7.87
N THR A 275 13.21 -13.76 7.44
CA THR A 275 13.38 -14.90 8.34
C THR A 275 14.79 -15.45 8.27
N SER A 276 15.41 -15.68 9.43
CA SER A 276 16.68 -16.41 9.54
C SER A 276 16.53 -17.48 10.61
N SER A 277 16.89 -18.72 10.30
CA SER A 277 16.75 -19.86 11.22
C SER A 277 15.33 -19.96 11.83
N ASN A 278 14.30 -19.75 11.01
CA ASN A 278 12.88 -19.72 11.40
C ASN A 278 12.49 -18.64 12.42
N THR A 279 13.32 -17.61 12.59
CA THR A 279 13.02 -16.45 13.43
C THR A 279 12.87 -15.20 12.59
N LEU A 280 11.90 -14.35 12.93
CA LEU A 280 11.77 -13.02 12.32
C LEU A 280 12.99 -12.17 12.70
N GLN A 281 13.49 -11.43 11.72
CA GLN A 281 14.61 -10.51 11.85
C GLN A 281 14.23 -9.19 11.18
N MET A 282 14.73 -8.07 11.72
CA MET A 282 14.63 -6.77 11.07
C MET A 282 15.97 -6.05 11.05
N ALA A 283 16.19 -5.28 9.99
CA ALA A 283 17.36 -4.42 9.86
C ALA A 283 17.01 -3.12 9.12
N LEU A 284 17.85 -2.11 9.31
CA LEU A 284 17.87 -0.91 8.47
C LEU A 284 19.04 -1.00 7.51
N VAL A 285 18.78 -0.69 6.24
CA VAL A 285 19.81 -0.64 5.20
C VAL A 285 19.94 0.80 4.73
N ASN A 286 21.15 1.36 4.84
CA ASN A 286 21.46 2.66 4.27
C ASN A 286 21.63 2.51 2.76
N THR A 287 20.82 3.22 1.97
CA THR A 287 20.81 3.05 0.51
C THR A 287 22.01 3.68 -0.19
N THR A 288 22.78 4.51 0.52
CA THR A 288 23.98 5.17 -0.01
C THR A 288 25.25 4.42 0.38
N THR A 289 25.38 4.04 1.66
CA THR A 289 26.60 3.39 2.18
C THR A 289 26.53 1.87 2.14
N ASN A 290 25.34 1.29 1.93
CA ASN A 290 25.05 -0.14 2.11
C ASN A 290 25.31 -0.65 3.54
N GLU A 291 25.41 0.23 4.53
CA GLU A 291 25.48 -0.16 5.93
C GLU A 291 24.19 -0.86 6.35
N ILE A 292 24.32 -2.02 6.99
CA ILE A 292 23.22 -2.81 7.53
C ILE A 292 23.25 -2.72 9.05
N LEU A 293 22.15 -2.26 9.63
CA LEU A 293 21.96 -2.10 11.06
C LEU A 293 20.87 -3.06 11.53
N SER A 294 21.26 -4.18 12.15
CA SER A 294 20.32 -5.09 12.79
C SER A 294 19.56 -4.39 13.92
N LEU A 295 18.26 -4.61 13.99
CA LEU A 295 17.41 -4.01 15.02
C LEU A 295 17.24 -4.97 16.21
N PRO A 296 17.15 -4.44 17.45
CA PRO A 296 16.99 -5.26 18.66
C PRO A 296 15.56 -5.82 18.82
N VAL A 297 14.69 -5.55 17.86
CA VAL A 297 13.29 -5.96 17.80
C VAL A 297 12.99 -6.47 16.40
N ALA A 298 12.05 -7.41 16.28
CA ALA A 298 11.67 -8.01 15.01
C ALA A 298 10.16 -8.04 14.83
N SER A 299 9.71 -7.69 13.64
CA SER A 299 8.31 -7.72 13.19
C SER A 299 8.30 -7.82 11.66
N MET A 300 7.17 -7.52 11.02
CA MET A 300 7.02 -7.44 9.57
C MET A 300 6.90 -5.98 9.14
N THR A 301 7.40 -5.64 7.95
CA THR A 301 7.38 -4.25 7.44
C THR A 301 5.96 -3.70 7.25
N GLU A 302 5.00 -4.58 7.00
CA GLU A 302 3.57 -4.34 6.83
C GLU A 302 2.92 -3.82 8.13
N LYS A 303 3.62 -3.97 9.26
CA LYS A 303 3.21 -3.55 10.60
C LYS A 303 3.93 -2.27 11.04
N CYS A 304 4.59 -1.58 10.11
CA CYS A 304 5.46 -0.44 10.40
C CYS A 304 5.13 0.81 9.57
N VAL A 305 5.44 1.98 10.11
CA VAL A 305 5.37 3.28 9.42
C VAL A 305 6.57 4.16 9.78
N TRP A 306 7.10 4.87 8.79
CA TRP A 306 8.15 5.87 8.97
C TRP A 306 7.59 7.22 9.42
N THR A 307 8.34 7.96 10.25
CA THR A 307 8.12 9.40 10.39
C THR A 307 8.55 10.11 9.10
N ASN A 308 7.89 11.23 8.78
CA ASN A 308 8.13 11.97 7.54
C ASN A 308 9.56 12.53 7.37
N ASP A 309 10.30 12.64 8.47
CA ASP A 309 11.68 13.14 8.52
C ASP A 309 12.74 12.04 8.56
N ASP A 310 12.33 10.77 8.37
CA ASP A 310 13.18 9.57 8.45
C ASP A 310 13.82 9.32 9.83
N SER A 311 13.45 10.06 10.88
CA SER A 311 14.11 9.99 12.18
C SER A 311 13.74 8.73 12.98
N ALA A 312 12.52 8.23 12.80
CA ALA A 312 12.01 7.08 13.53
C ALA A 312 11.02 6.23 12.74
N ILE A 313 10.76 5.04 13.26
CA ILE A 313 9.79 4.08 12.74
C ILE A 313 8.90 3.64 13.89
N TYR A 314 7.59 3.60 13.67
CA TYR A 314 6.65 2.98 14.60
C TYR A 314 6.24 1.62 14.05
N CYS A 315 6.31 0.59 14.86
CA CYS A 315 5.93 -0.77 14.47
C CYS A 315 5.05 -1.42 15.53
N GLY A 316 4.05 -2.20 15.09
CA GLY A 316 3.45 -3.26 15.91
C GLY A 316 4.43 -4.43 16.00
N ILE A 317 4.90 -4.74 17.19
CA ILE A 317 5.89 -5.79 17.45
C ILE A 317 5.24 -6.89 18.28
N PRO A 318 5.21 -8.15 17.79
CA PRO A 318 4.55 -9.23 18.49
C PRO A 318 5.27 -9.58 19.80
N VAL A 319 4.49 -9.79 20.86
CA VAL A 319 4.95 -10.40 22.10
C VAL A 319 4.83 -11.91 21.95
N ASP A 320 5.94 -12.62 22.13
CA ASP A 320 6.03 -14.09 22.04
C ASP A 320 5.29 -14.67 20.81
N PRO A 321 5.70 -14.30 19.58
CA PRO A 321 5.02 -14.73 18.36
C PRO A 321 4.96 -16.27 18.31
N PRO A 322 3.80 -16.86 17.96
CA PRO A 322 3.67 -18.31 17.86
C PRO A 322 4.72 -18.92 16.91
N SER A 323 5.06 -20.19 17.10
CA SER A 323 5.86 -20.90 16.10
C SER A 323 5.07 -21.02 14.80
N GLY A 324 5.68 -20.65 13.67
CA GLY A 324 5.00 -20.64 12.37
C GLY A 324 5.95 -20.47 11.20
N THR A 325 5.37 -20.55 10.01
CA THR A 325 6.02 -20.40 8.71
C THR A 325 5.85 -18.95 8.25
N TYR A 326 6.76 -18.08 8.67
CA TYR A 326 6.65 -16.65 8.39
C TYR A 326 7.24 -16.25 7.03
N PRO A 327 6.62 -15.29 6.33
CA PRO A 327 5.40 -14.53 6.70
C PRO A 327 4.08 -15.21 6.28
N ASP A 328 4.14 -16.37 5.63
CA ASP A 328 3.01 -17.04 4.98
C ASP A 328 1.81 -17.27 5.91
N ASP A 329 2.03 -17.83 7.11
CA ASP A 329 0.97 -18.16 8.06
C ASP A 329 0.24 -16.91 8.57
N TRP A 330 0.96 -15.78 8.73
CA TRP A 330 0.36 -14.51 9.14
C TRP A 330 -0.41 -13.85 7.99
N TYR A 331 0.15 -13.88 6.77
CA TYR A 331 -0.54 -13.38 5.57
C TYR A 331 -1.84 -14.13 5.28
N GLN A 332 -1.85 -15.44 5.49
CA GLN A 332 -3.04 -16.28 5.31
C GLN A 332 -4.05 -16.13 6.46
N GLY A 333 -3.69 -15.47 7.56
CA GLY A 333 -4.53 -15.35 8.74
C GLY A 333 -4.64 -16.65 9.55
N VAL A 334 -3.69 -17.57 9.37
CA VAL A 334 -3.57 -18.78 10.19
C VAL A 334 -3.03 -18.43 11.59
N ILE A 335 -2.10 -17.46 11.64
CA ILE A 335 -1.54 -16.94 12.88
C ILE A 335 -1.92 -15.47 13.06
N HIS A 336 -2.28 -15.14 14.30
CA HIS A 336 -2.52 -13.78 14.76
C HIS A 336 -1.47 -13.41 15.82
N PHE A 337 -1.10 -12.13 15.86
CA PHE A 337 -0.18 -11.60 16.86
C PHE A 337 -0.89 -10.88 18.01
N SER A 338 -0.17 -10.77 19.12
CA SER A 338 -0.48 -9.84 20.19
C SER A 338 0.64 -8.83 20.26
N ASP A 339 0.41 -7.63 19.73
CA ASP A 339 1.46 -6.65 19.55
C ASP A 339 1.63 -5.70 20.73
N ARG A 340 2.76 -4.99 20.70
CA ARG A 340 2.97 -3.70 21.34
C ARG A 340 3.47 -2.71 20.29
N ILE A 341 3.19 -1.42 20.46
CA ILE A 341 3.79 -0.41 19.58
C ILE A 341 5.13 0.02 20.12
N TRP A 342 6.15 -0.05 19.28
CA TRP A 342 7.50 0.44 19.56
C TRP A 342 7.89 1.55 18.60
N LYS A 343 8.66 2.52 19.11
CA LYS A 343 9.35 3.54 18.33
C LYS A 343 10.82 3.17 18.20
N ILE A 344 11.30 2.99 16.98
CA ILE A 344 12.68 2.66 16.66
C ILE A 344 13.35 3.94 16.16
N GLN A 345 14.37 4.41 16.87
CA GLN A 345 15.13 5.62 16.53
C GLN A 345 16.30 5.27 15.62
N VAL A 346 16.36 5.87 14.43
CA VAL A 346 17.37 5.52 13.41
C VAL A 346 18.76 5.97 13.82
N SER A 347 18.92 7.25 14.16
CA SER A 347 20.22 7.81 14.57
C SER A 347 20.65 7.31 15.95
N GLY A 348 19.69 7.20 16.88
CA GLY A 348 19.93 6.71 18.24
C GLY A 348 20.18 5.21 18.34
N ARG A 349 19.77 4.43 17.33
CA ARG A 349 19.91 2.96 17.26
C ARG A 349 19.30 2.23 18.47
N TYR A 350 18.16 2.71 18.98
CA TYR A 350 17.43 2.08 20.07
C TYR A 350 15.93 2.01 19.79
N ALA A 351 15.24 1.08 20.46
CA ALA A 351 13.79 0.94 20.42
C ALA A 351 13.18 1.29 21.78
N GLN A 352 12.08 2.05 21.77
CA GLN A 352 11.33 2.48 22.95
C GLN A 352 9.90 1.98 22.86
N LEU A 353 9.39 1.35 23.92
CA LEU A 353 7.98 0.98 24.03
C LEU A 353 7.12 2.25 24.10
N VAL A 354 6.11 2.34 23.23
CA VAL A 354 5.18 3.47 23.13
C VAL A 354 3.83 3.10 23.71
N LEU A 355 3.33 1.91 23.38
CA LEU A 355 2.00 1.46 23.76
C LEU A 355 2.00 -0.04 24.02
N ASP A 356 1.47 -0.42 25.17
CA ASP A 356 1.23 -1.80 25.55
C ASP A 356 -0.28 -2.04 25.59
N PHE A 357 -0.82 -2.69 24.56
CA PHE A 357 -2.27 -2.90 24.43
C PHE A 357 -2.84 -3.64 25.64
N THR A 358 -2.10 -4.57 26.24
CA THR A 358 -2.53 -5.34 27.42
C THR A 358 -2.84 -4.49 28.66
N LYS A 359 -2.38 -3.23 28.68
CA LYS A 359 -2.65 -2.27 29.77
C LYS A 359 -3.82 -1.34 29.48
N GLU A 360 -4.29 -1.32 28.24
CA GLU A 360 -5.29 -0.36 27.76
C GLU A 360 -6.58 -1.06 27.30
N THR A 361 -6.48 -2.30 26.81
CA THR A 361 -7.58 -3.09 26.26
C THR A 361 -7.67 -4.46 26.91
N GLU A 362 -8.89 -5.01 26.98
CA GLU A 362 -9.11 -6.39 27.45
C GLU A 362 -8.66 -7.44 26.42
N THR A 363 -8.60 -7.05 25.14
CA THR A 363 -8.21 -7.92 24.02
C THR A 363 -6.84 -7.53 23.48
N SER A 364 -6.06 -8.51 23.01
CA SER A 364 -4.85 -8.22 22.23
C SER A 364 -5.20 -7.65 20.85
N LEU A 365 -4.33 -6.78 20.34
CA LEU A 365 -4.44 -6.21 19.01
C LEU A 365 -3.25 -6.65 18.16
N ASP A 366 -3.52 -6.96 16.90
CA ASP A 366 -2.53 -7.27 15.85
C ASP A 366 -2.51 -6.07 14.88
N ALA A 367 -1.60 -5.14 15.09
CA ALA A 367 -1.58 -3.87 14.37
C ALA A 367 -0.94 -4.01 12.97
N GLU A 368 -1.66 -3.61 11.93
CA GLU A 368 -1.16 -3.55 10.56
C GLU A 368 -1.54 -2.22 9.89
N ALA A 369 -0.95 -1.95 8.73
CA ALA A 369 -1.24 -0.77 7.91
C ALA A 369 -1.08 0.57 8.67
N LEU A 370 -0.07 0.67 9.53
CA LEU A 370 0.15 1.86 10.35
C LEU A 370 0.28 3.13 9.50
N ALA A 371 -0.28 4.23 10.00
CA ALA A 371 -0.14 5.57 9.44
C ALA A 371 0.14 6.59 10.54
N ILE A 372 0.90 7.64 10.22
CA ILE A 372 1.25 8.71 11.16
C ILE A 372 1.04 10.07 10.51
N ASP A 373 0.60 11.06 11.28
CA ASP A 373 0.44 12.41 10.78
C ASP A 373 1.79 13.13 10.60
N PRO A 374 1.87 14.17 9.75
CA PRO A 374 3.11 14.90 9.52
C PRO A 374 3.76 15.56 10.74
N LEU A 375 3.01 15.79 11.82
CA LEU A 375 3.56 16.36 13.06
C LEU A 375 3.92 15.28 14.10
N ASN A 376 3.79 14.00 13.77
CA ASN A 376 4.02 12.87 14.69
C ASN A 376 3.20 12.98 16.00
N SER A 377 1.98 13.51 15.91
CA SER A 377 1.03 13.70 17.00
C SER A 377 0.02 12.56 17.16
N MET A 378 -0.25 11.80 16.10
CA MET A 378 -1.20 10.71 16.09
C MET A 378 -0.72 9.56 15.21
N LEU A 379 -0.66 8.37 15.81
CA LEU A 379 -0.46 7.11 15.13
C LEU A 379 -1.82 6.44 14.93
N VAL A 380 -2.05 5.85 13.77
CA VAL A 380 -3.26 5.11 13.42
C VAL A 380 -2.86 3.73 12.91
N PHE A 381 -3.69 2.73 13.17
CA PHE A 381 -3.48 1.38 12.70
C PHE A 381 -4.80 0.62 12.58
N VAL A 382 -4.80 -0.41 11.74
CA VAL A 382 -5.89 -1.37 11.62
C VAL A 382 -5.56 -2.59 12.48
N ASN A 383 -6.55 -3.07 13.24
CA ASN A 383 -6.43 -4.34 13.95
C ASN A 383 -6.74 -5.48 12.97
N LYS A 384 -5.73 -6.30 12.62
CA LYS A 384 -5.86 -7.42 11.68
C LYS A 384 -6.92 -8.46 12.08
N ASN A 385 -7.23 -8.57 13.38
CA ASN A 385 -8.17 -9.55 13.91
C ASN A 385 -9.63 -9.29 13.46
N ASP A 386 -10.06 -8.02 13.42
CA ASP A 386 -11.44 -7.63 13.11
C ASP A 386 -11.56 -6.48 12.09
N LEU A 387 -10.42 -5.94 11.65
CA LEU A 387 -10.26 -4.78 10.77
C LEU A 387 -10.84 -3.48 11.34
N SER A 388 -11.01 -3.40 12.65
CA SER A 388 -11.34 -2.14 13.32
C SER A 388 -10.17 -1.15 13.23
N LEU A 389 -10.50 0.14 13.19
CA LEU A 389 -9.53 1.23 13.07
C LEU A 389 -9.27 1.85 14.44
N TRP A 390 -8.00 2.06 14.77
CA TRP A 390 -7.55 2.56 16.07
C TRP A 390 -6.64 3.76 15.91
N GLY A 391 -6.73 4.70 16.85
CA GLY A 391 -5.89 5.89 16.92
C GLY A 391 -5.22 6.02 18.27
N TYR A 392 -3.94 6.38 18.27
CA TYR A 392 -3.15 6.67 19.45
C TYR A 392 -2.52 8.07 19.37
N SER A 393 -2.80 8.92 20.35
CA SER A 393 -2.12 10.22 20.50
C SER A 393 -0.69 10.01 21.00
N LEU A 394 0.32 10.48 20.26
CA LEU A 394 1.76 10.29 20.54
C LEU A 394 2.35 11.27 21.56
#